data_AF-A0A285LJB7-F1
#
_entry.id   AF-A0A285LJB7-F1
#
_cell.length_a   1.000
_cell.length_b   1.000
_cell.length_c   1.000
_cell.angle_alpha   90.00
_cell.angle_beta   90.00
_cell.angle_gamma   90.00
#
_symmetry.space_group_name_H-M   'P 1'
#
loop_
_entity.id
_entity.type
_entity.pdbx_description
1 polymer ?
#
loop_
_entity_poly.entity_id
_entity_poly.type
_entity_poly.pdbx_seq_one_letter_code
_entity_poly.pdbx_strand_id
1 'polypeptide(L)' 'MPERYEVGKVHSCEFCDTEEQTIGSRAALADAQSLAEQDAHRPLEWRRVLEAEPWPLRADPEDGHFQYVIHRRTDA' A
#
# COMPACT_ATOMS: atom_id res chain seq x y z
N MET A 1 -7.28 -11.12 18.39
CA MET A 1 -7.55 -9.74 17.93
C MET A 1 -7.59 -9.75 16.41
N PRO A 2 -8.48 -9.00 15.75
CA PRO A 2 -8.59 -9.06 14.29
C PRO A 2 -7.35 -8.43 13.64
N GLU A 3 -6.83 -9.11 12.63
CA GLU A 3 -5.76 -8.58 11.79
C GLU A 3 -6.28 -7.35 11.03
N ARG A 4 -5.47 -6.30 10.91
CA ARG A 4 -5.83 -5.09 10.18
C ARG A 4 -4.76 -4.78 9.14
N TYR A 5 -5.20 -4.43 7.95
CA TYR A 5 -4.37 -4.02 6.83
C TYR A 5 -4.47 -2.51 6.68
N GLU A 6 -3.34 -1.83 6.89
CA GLU A 6 -3.20 -0.39 6.71
C GLU A 6 -2.71 -0.12 5.30
N VAL A 7 -3.39 0.77 4.59
CA VAL A 7 -3.14 1.13 3.21
C VAL A 7 -2.60 2.55 3.17
N GLY A 8 -1.44 2.73 2.58
CA GLY A 8 -0.82 4.02 2.35
C GLY A 8 -0.34 4.16 0.92
N LYS A 9 0.01 5.40 0.56
CA LYS A 9 0.76 5.73 -0.64
C LYS A 9 1.93 6.62 -0.28
N VAL A 10 3.05 6.36 -0.93
CA VAL A 10 4.30 7.08 -0.76
C VAL A 10 4.58 7.80 -2.06
N HIS A 11 4.57 9.12 -2.03
CA HIS A 11 5.02 9.94 -3.13
C HIS A 11 6.55 10.05 -3.05
N SER A 12 7.27 9.50 -4.03
CA SER A 12 8.73 9.65 -4.13
C SER A 12 9.04 10.38 -5.42
N CYS A 13 9.37 11.66 -5.31
CA CYS A 13 9.84 12.46 -6.42
C CYS A 13 11.29 12.86 -6.14
N GLU A 14 12.18 12.75 -7.13
CA GLU A 14 13.59 13.14 -7.00
C GLU A 14 13.80 14.64 -6.71
N PHE A 15 12.74 15.44 -6.87
CA PHE A 15 12.72 16.89 -6.58
C PHE A 15 11.93 17.27 -5.32
N CYS A 16 11.16 16.35 -4.74
CA CYS A 16 10.32 16.63 -3.56
C CYS A 16 10.71 15.73 -2.40
N ASP A 17 10.46 16.19 -1.17
CA ASP A 17 10.51 15.29 0.00
C ASP A 17 9.55 14.11 -0.18
N THR A 18 9.95 12.95 0.34
CA THR A 18 9.10 11.77 0.35
C THR A 18 7.90 12.01 1.25
N GLU A 19 6.70 11.99 0.67
CA GLU A 19 5.46 12.18 1.43
C GLU A 19 4.72 10.85 1.54
N GLU A 20 4.47 10.41 2.78
CA GLU A 20 3.64 9.24 3.05
C GLU A 20 2.24 9.69 3.46
N GLN A 21 1.24 9.18 2.75
CA GLN A 21 -0.18 9.45 3.04
C GLN A 21 -0.91 8.15 3.32
N THR A 22 -1.57 8.07 4.48
CA THR A 22 -2.45 6.95 4.82
C THR A 22 -3.82 7.12 4.15
N ILE A 23 -4.22 6.14 3.35
CA ILE A 23 -5.52 6.10 2.67
C ILE A 23 -6.60 5.57 3.62
N GLY A 24 -6.25 4.55 4.42
CA GLY A 24 -7.15 3.99 5.43
C GLY A 24 -6.74 2.62 5.89
N SER A 25 -7.65 1.93 6.59
CA SER A 25 -7.42 0.56 7.05
C SER A 25 -8.65 -0.33 6.85
N ARG A 26 -8.39 -1.62 6.62
CA ARG A 26 -9.40 -2.65 6.35
C ARG A 26 -9.08 -3.95 7.10
N ALA A 27 -10.12 -4.74 7.38
CA ALA A 27 -9.96 -6.02 8.08
C ALA A 27 -9.53 -7.16 7.14
N ALA A 28 -9.79 -7.04 5.84
CA ALA A 28 -9.38 -8.02 4.84
C ALA A 28 -8.41 -7.41 3.84
N LEU A 29 -7.48 -8.25 3.34
CA LEU A 29 -6.49 -7.84 2.35
C LEU A 29 -7.14 -7.43 1.03
N ALA A 30 -8.14 -8.18 0.56
CA ALA A 30 -8.82 -7.88 -0.69
C ALA A 30 -9.49 -6.49 -0.67
N ASP A 31 -10.09 -6.11 0.47
CA ASP A 31 -10.63 -4.75 0.68
C ASP A 31 -9.53 -3.68 0.72
N ALA A 32 -8.37 -4.00 1.31
CA ALA A 32 -7.22 -3.11 1.36
C ALA A 32 -6.64 -2.85 -0.04
N GLN A 33 -6.53 -3.90 -0.87
CA GLN A 33 -6.12 -3.81 -2.26
C GLN A 33 -7.13 -3.00 -3.07
N SER A 34 -8.42 -3.32 -2.94
CA SER A 34 -9.51 -2.59 -3.59
C SER A 34 -9.51 -1.11 -3.23
N LEU A 35 -9.20 -0.75 -1.98
CA LEU A 35 -9.12 0.63 -1.53
C LEU A 35 -7.99 1.41 -2.24
N ALA A 36 -6.82 0.81 -2.38
CA ALA A 36 -5.70 1.40 -3.11
C ALA A 36 -5.98 1.51 -4.61
N GLU A 37 -6.60 0.49 -5.22
CA GLU A 37 -6.98 0.51 -6.64
C GLU A 37 -8.06 1.56 -6.94
N GLN A 38 -9.00 1.77 -6.01
CA GLN A 38 -9.98 2.85 -6.10
C GLN A 38 -9.34 4.23 -6.01
N ASP A 39 -8.39 4.44 -5.09
CA ASP A 39 -7.65 5.70 -4.99
C ASP A 39 -6.79 5.95 -6.25
N ALA A 40 -6.14 4.91 -6.76
CA ALA A 40 -5.35 4.95 -7.99
C ALA A 40 -6.21 5.07 -9.26
N HIS A 41 -7.54 4.88 -9.17
CA HIS A 41 -8.47 4.77 -10.29
C HIS A 41 -8.06 3.72 -11.35
N ARG A 42 -7.33 2.69 -10.94
CA ARG A 42 -6.80 1.64 -11.83
C ARG A 42 -6.42 0.39 -11.05
N PRO A 43 -6.35 -0.79 -11.71
CA PRO A 43 -5.80 -1.99 -11.08
C PRO A 43 -4.31 -1.82 -10.79
N LEU A 44 -3.88 -2.40 -9.67
CA LEU A 44 -2.51 -2.30 -9.15
C LEU A 44 -1.85 -3.69 -9.10
N GLU A 45 -0.62 -3.78 -9.59
CA GLU A 45 0.16 -5.01 -9.49
C GLU A 45 0.87 -5.12 -8.14
N TRP A 46 0.30 -5.90 -7.23
CA TRP A 46 0.85 -6.13 -5.90
C TRP A 46 2.04 -7.09 -5.93
N ARG A 47 3.16 -6.66 -5.36
CA ARG A 47 4.39 -7.43 -5.22
C ARG A 47 4.87 -7.38 -3.78
N ARG A 48 5.53 -8.45 -3.34
CA ARG A 48 6.20 -8.48 -2.03
C ARG A 48 7.53 -7.77 -2.16
N VAL A 49 7.86 -6.96 -1.17
CA VAL A 49 9.15 -6.23 -1.13
C VAL A 49 10.29 -7.16 -0.77
N LEU A 50 10.03 -8.09 0.14
CA LEU A 50 10.98 -9.08 0.62
C LEU A 50 10.38 -10.45 0.35
N GLU A 51 11.10 -11.29 -0.40
CA GLU A 51 10.60 -12.62 -0.74
C GLU A 51 10.39 -13.51 0.51
N ALA A 52 11.21 -13.27 1.53
CA ALA A 52 11.16 -13.95 2.82
C ALA A 52 10.06 -13.44 3.77
N GLU A 53 9.50 -12.24 3.53
CA GLU A 53 8.48 -11.65 4.41
C GLU A 53 7.19 -11.40 3.63
N PRO A 54 6.04 -11.89 4.12
CA PRO A 54 4.77 -11.70 3.42
C PRO A 54 4.32 -10.22 3.36
N TRP A 55 4.96 -9.31 4.11
CA TRP A 55 4.60 -7.90 4.27
C TRP A 55 5.84 -7.00 4.36
N PRO A 56 5.74 -5.71 3.98
CA PRO A 56 4.58 -5.07 3.34
C PRO A 56 4.42 -5.50 1.87
N LEU A 57 3.19 -5.40 1.35
CA LEU A 57 2.93 -5.48 -0.08
C LEU A 57 3.08 -4.09 -0.69
N ARG A 58 3.69 -4.01 -1.87
CA ARG A 58 3.82 -2.76 -2.62
C ARG A 58 3.23 -2.92 -4.01
N ALA A 59 2.65 -1.85 -4.52
CA ALA A 59 2.25 -1.75 -5.91
C ALA A 59 2.71 -0.41 -6.46
N ASP A 60 3.25 -0.44 -7.67
CA ASP A 60 3.62 0.74 -8.41
C ASP A 60 2.66 0.92 -9.59
N PRO A 61 1.97 2.07 -9.73
CA PRO A 61 1.07 2.33 -10.83
C PRO A 61 1.80 2.64 -12.16
N GLU A 62 3.13 2.49 -12.25
CA GLU A 62 3.97 2.85 -13.41
C GLU A 62 3.89 4.32 -13.81
N ASP A 63 3.23 5.13 -12.98
CA ASP A 63 3.07 6.57 -13.17
C ASP A 63 4.31 7.33 -12.67
N GLY A 64 5.19 6.66 -11.90
CA GLY A 64 6.42 7.23 -11.35
C GLY A 64 6.22 8.23 -10.21
N HIS A 65 4.98 8.54 -9.84
CA HIS A 65 4.65 9.54 -8.83
C HIS A 65 4.37 8.94 -7.45
N PHE A 66 3.51 7.92 -7.37
CA PHE A 66 3.05 7.35 -6.10
C PHE A 66 3.25 5.85 -6.05
N GLN A 67 3.84 5.34 -4.99
CA GLN A 67 3.91 3.91 -4.69
C GLN A 67 2.89 3.55 -3.60
N TYR A 68 2.03 2.57 -3.84
CA TYR A 68 1.07 2.09 -2.84
C TYR A 68 1.71 1.01 -1.96
N VAL A 69 1.41 1.04 -0.66
CA VAL A 69 1.95 0.12 0.34
C VAL A 69 0.83 -0.38 1.25
N ILE A 70 0.79 -1.69 1.48
CA ILE A 70 -0.11 -2.32 2.46
C ILE A 70 0.73 -2.95 3.58
N HIS A 71 0.49 -2.49 4.80
CA HIS A 71 1.09 -3.04 6.01
C HIS A 71 0.06 -3.91 6.76
N ARG A 72 0.50 -5.07 7.23
CA ARG A 72 -0.27 -5.87 8.20
C ARG A 72 0.07 -5.37 9.60
N ARG A 73 -0.95 -4.89 10.32
CA ARG A 73 -0.89 -4.56 11.73
C ARG A 73 -1.55 -5.67 12.52
N THR A 74 -0.76 -6.36 13.32
CA THR A 74 -1.24 -7.16 14.44
C THR A 74 -1.14 -6.24 15.64
N ASP A 75 -2.27 -5.67 16.07
CA ASP A 75 -2.29 -4.91 17.32
C ASP A 75 -1.91 -5.88 18.44
N ALA A 76 -0.80 -5.58 19.13
CA ALA A 76 -0.15 -6.45 20.11
C ALA A 76 -0.70 -6.22 21.52
#